data_AF-A0A0G4JTC2-F1
#
_entry.id   AF-A0A0G4JTC2-F1
#
_cell.length_a   1.000
_cell.length_b   1.000
_cell.length_c   1.000
_cell.angle_alpha   90.00
_cell.angle_beta   90.00
_cell.angle_gamma   90.00
#
_symmetry.space_group_name_H-M   'P 1'
#
loop_
_entity.id
_entity.type
_entity.pdbx_description
1 polymer ?
#
loop_
_entity_poly.entity_id
_entity_poly.type
_entity_poly.pdbx_seq_one_letter_code
_entity_poly.pdbx_strand_id
1 'polypeptide(L)'
;MLFTVLLRLALRRLNVKKTFIFLLYATPVTFLLCLALNFSGFCFENMRPLSREEKITTAIRYILATYPPLINMGNDTSSPYWREWTKRERPEHPIDYRDIAHFRDVNPDCCKILSWKQISDYASLKSRLTGGAGSAVNVTYKVFYRDADNRPASQTVTNRVVIYNCGMPW
;
A
#
# COMPACT_ATOMS: atom_id res chain seq x y z
N MET A 1 10.44 -46.50 19.21
CA MET A 1 10.66 -47.49 18.13
C MET A 1 9.44 -47.72 17.23
N LEU A 2 8.20 -47.72 17.74
CA LEU A 2 7.01 -47.93 16.89
C LEU A 2 6.80 -46.86 15.80
N PHE A 3 7.06 -45.59 16.14
CA PHE A 3 6.86 -44.45 15.23
C PHE A 3 7.79 -44.48 14.01
N THR A 4 9.04 -44.91 14.20
CA THR A 4 10.03 -45.06 13.12
C THR A 4 9.72 -46.25 12.22
N VAL A 5 9.10 -47.32 12.74
CA VAL A 5 8.66 -48.47 11.93
C VAL A 5 7.43 -48.10 11.10
N LEU A 6 6.47 -47.37 11.67
CA LEU A 6 5.29 -46.88 10.95
C LEU A 6 5.65 -45.87 9.86
N LEU A 7 6.60 -44.96 10.12
CA LEU A 7 7.10 -44.01 9.11
C LEU A 7 7.81 -44.73 7.95
N ARG A 8 8.62 -45.76 8.24
CA ARG A 8 9.29 -46.59 7.22
C ARG A 8 8.30 -47.44 6.41
N LEU A 9 7.23 -47.95 7.02
CA LEU A 9 6.17 -48.70 6.33
C LEU A 9 5.29 -47.79 5.45
N ALA A 10 4.99 -46.57 5.92
CA ALA A 10 4.29 -45.56 5.14
C ALA A 10 5.11 -45.10 3.92
N LEU A 11 6.42 -44.89 4.10
CA LEU A 11 7.35 -44.57 3.01
C LEU A 11 7.57 -45.75 2.03
N ARG A 12 7.52 -47.00 2.48
CA ARG A 12 7.59 -48.20 1.61
C ARG A 12 6.33 -48.43 0.77
N ARG A 13 5.16 -47.94 1.20
CA ARG A 13 3.89 -48.04 0.45
C ARG A 13 3.64 -46.88 -0.50
N LEU A 14 4.41 -45.79 -0.39
CA LEU A 14 4.36 -44.70 -1.35
C LEU A 14 4.95 -45.19 -2.67
N ASN A 15 4.08 -45.38 -3.65
CA ASN A 15 4.48 -45.73 -4.99
C ASN A 15 5.26 -44.53 -5.56
N VAL A 16 6.59 -44.61 -5.52
CA VAL A 16 7.52 -43.50 -5.81
C VAL A 16 7.17 -42.80 -7.12
N LYS A 17 6.70 -43.56 -8.14
CA LYS A 17 6.20 -43.00 -9.41
C LYS A 17 4.95 -42.12 -9.21
N LYS A 18 3.96 -42.58 -8.44
CA LYS A 18 2.74 -41.80 -8.13
C LYS A 18 3.06 -40.56 -7.29
N THR A 19 3.97 -40.68 -6.32
CA THR A 19 4.40 -39.54 -5.50
C THR A 19 5.17 -38.50 -6.33
N PHE A 20 6.05 -38.95 -7.23
CA PHE A 20 6.77 -38.06 -8.14
C PHE A 20 5.83 -37.34 -9.11
N ILE A 21 4.90 -38.08 -9.72
CA ILE A 21 3.85 -37.52 -10.58
C ILE A 21 3.01 -36.51 -9.80
N PHE A 22 2.57 -36.84 -8.58
CA PHE A 22 1.80 -35.92 -7.74
C PHE A 22 2.58 -34.64 -7.45
N LEU A 23 3.85 -34.73 -7.05
CA LEU A 23 4.68 -33.56 -6.78
C LEU A 23 4.91 -32.71 -8.04
N LEU A 24 5.11 -33.35 -9.20
CA LEU A 24 5.27 -32.68 -10.50
C LEU A 24 4.08 -31.77 -10.85
N TYR A 25 2.86 -32.17 -10.49
CA TYR A 25 1.65 -31.39 -10.79
C TYR A 25 1.19 -30.52 -9.61
N ALA A 26 1.29 -30.99 -8.37
CA ALA A 26 0.83 -30.24 -7.20
C ALA A 26 1.66 -28.97 -6.95
N THR A 27 2.98 -29.02 -7.20
CA THR A 27 3.85 -27.85 -7.00
C THR A 27 3.55 -26.69 -7.95
N PRO A 28 3.45 -26.85 -9.28
CA PRO A 28 3.10 -25.73 -10.16
C PRO A 28 1.66 -25.25 -9.93
N VAL A 29 0.71 -26.14 -9.63
CA VAL A 29 -0.66 -25.73 -9.32
C VAL A 29 -0.71 -24.87 -8.05
N THR A 30 0.00 -25.27 -7.00
CA THR A 30 0.08 -24.50 -5.76
C THR A 30 0.77 -23.17 -5.99
N PHE A 31 1.86 -23.15 -6.76
CA PHE A 31 2.56 -21.92 -7.10
C PHE A 31 1.67 -20.94 -7.89
N LEU A 32 0.97 -21.42 -8.91
CA LEU A 32 0.01 -20.60 -9.68
C LEU A 32 -1.13 -20.08 -8.82
N LEU A 33 -1.64 -20.90 -7.89
CA LEU A 33 -2.65 -20.48 -6.93
C LEU A 33 -2.14 -19.36 -6.02
N CYS A 34 -0.91 -19.48 -5.50
CA CYS A 34 -0.29 -18.44 -4.68
C CYS A 34 -0.13 -17.12 -5.45
N LEU A 35 0.27 -17.19 -6.73
CA LEU A 35 0.36 -16.01 -7.58
C LEU A 35 -1.02 -15.38 -7.85
N ALA A 36 -2.04 -16.18 -8.13
CA ALA A 36 -3.40 -15.71 -8.35
C ALA A 36 -3.98 -15.05 -7.09
N LEU A 37 -3.77 -15.65 -5.91
CA LEU A 37 -4.18 -15.08 -4.62
C LEU A 37 -3.45 -13.77 -4.34
N ASN A 38 -2.13 -13.69 -4.55
CA ASN A 38 -1.40 -12.43 -4.44
C ASN A 38 -1.94 -11.36 -5.40
N PHE A 39 -2.19 -11.73 -6.66
CA PHE A 39 -2.75 -10.84 -7.66
C PHE A 39 -4.14 -10.31 -7.27
N SER A 40 -4.95 -11.14 -6.61
CA SER A 40 -6.27 -10.73 -6.09
C SER A 40 -6.19 -9.76 -4.90
N GLY A 41 -5.02 -9.66 -4.25
CA GLY A 41 -4.82 -8.82 -3.05
C GLY A 41 -4.93 -9.59 -1.73
N PHE A 42 -4.78 -10.92 -1.75
CA PHE A 42 -4.84 -11.76 -0.56
C PHE A 42 -3.60 -11.59 0.32
N CYS A 43 -3.78 -11.37 1.62
CA CYS A 43 -2.69 -11.40 2.59
C CYS A 43 -2.54 -12.81 3.17
N PHE A 44 -1.37 -13.42 2.96
CA PHE A 44 -1.07 -14.75 3.50
C PHE A 44 -0.82 -14.75 5.00
N GLU A 45 -0.31 -13.66 5.56
CA GLU A 45 -0.07 -13.54 7.01
C GLU A 45 -1.38 -13.60 7.82
N ASN A 46 -2.41 -12.93 7.31
CA ASN A 46 -3.72 -12.86 7.95
C ASN A 46 -4.75 -13.84 7.35
N MET A 47 -4.35 -14.62 6.34
CA MET A 47 -5.21 -15.55 5.60
C MET A 47 -6.52 -14.93 5.08
N ARG A 48 -6.48 -13.66 4.67
CA ARG A 48 -7.63 -12.93 4.11
C ARG A 48 -7.18 -11.70 3.32
N PRO A 49 -8.01 -11.17 2.40
CA PRO A 49 -7.77 -9.84 1.86
C PRO A 49 -8.03 -8.76 2.92
N LEU A 50 -7.38 -7.60 2.76
CA LEU A 50 -7.70 -6.40 3.54
C LEU A 50 -9.04 -5.81 3.09
N SER A 51 -9.84 -5.41 4.07
CA SER A 51 -11.04 -4.63 3.87
C SER A 51 -10.73 -3.23 3.30
N ARG A 52 -11.76 -2.56 2.79
CA ARG A 52 -11.67 -1.16 2.35
C ARG A 52 -11.18 -0.25 3.48
N GLU A 53 -11.71 -0.42 4.69
CA GLU A 53 -11.34 0.43 5.82
C GLU A 53 -9.93 0.19 6.31
N GLU A 54 -9.41 -1.03 6.30
CA GLU A 54 -8.01 -1.29 6.65
C GLU A 54 -7.06 -0.58 5.69
N LYS A 55 -7.34 -0.64 4.39
CA LYS A 55 -6.55 0.05 3.36
C LYS A 55 -6.56 1.56 3.58
N ILE A 56 -7.74 2.14 3.78
CA ILE A 56 -7.88 3.59 4.02
C ILE A 56 -7.18 4.00 5.31
N THR A 57 -7.36 3.24 6.39
CA THR A 57 -6.74 3.51 7.69
C THR A 57 -5.23 3.43 7.61
N THR A 58 -4.66 2.44 6.92
CA THR A 58 -3.21 2.37 6.66
C THR A 58 -2.72 3.59 5.89
N ALA A 59 -3.44 4.00 4.84
CA ALA A 59 -3.05 5.18 4.07
C ALA A 59 -3.05 6.45 4.92
N ILE A 60 -4.09 6.67 5.73
CA ILE A 60 -4.16 7.83 6.64
C ILE A 60 -3.03 7.78 7.67
N ARG A 61 -2.75 6.62 8.27
CA ARG A 61 -1.61 6.46 9.21
C ARG A 61 -0.29 6.85 8.57
N TYR A 62 -0.06 6.43 7.33
CA TYR A 62 1.15 6.81 6.59
C TYR A 62 1.23 8.32 6.33
N ILE A 63 0.10 8.95 5.95
CA ILE A 63 0.03 10.40 5.77
C ILE A 63 0.35 11.14 7.07
N LEU A 64 -0.27 10.74 8.18
CA LEU A 64 -0.01 11.36 9.49
C LEU A 64 1.44 11.18 9.94
N ALA A 65 2.04 10.01 9.68
CA ALA A 65 3.44 9.74 10.02
C ALA A 65 4.45 10.55 9.18
N THR A 66 4.04 11.07 8.02
CA THR A 66 4.89 11.82 7.09
C THR A 66 4.48 13.30 6.97
N TYR A 67 3.56 13.75 7.82
CA TYR A 67 3.04 15.11 7.86
C TYR A 67 4.06 16.10 8.44
N PRO A 68 4.13 17.36 7.96
CA PRO A 68 3.41 17.91 6.81
C PRO A 68 4.07 17.54 5.46
N PRO A 69 3.27 17.42 4.39
CA PRO A 69 3.80 17.20 3.04
C PRO A 69 4.43 18.48 2.46
N LEU A 70 5.06 18.34 1.30
CA LEU A 70 5.43 19.48 0.47
C LEU A 70 4.17 20.10 -0.16
N ILE A 71 3.97 21.39 0.08
CA ILE A 71 2.85 22.19 -0.44
C ILE A 71 3.37 23.24 -1.44
N ASN A 72 2.50 23.73 -2.30
CA ASN A 72 2.86 24.74 -3.30
C ASN A 72 2.89 26.12 -2.63
N MET A 73 4.06 26.76 -2.60
CA MET A 73 4.29 28.07 -1.99
C MET A 73 4.29 29.23 -3.00
N GLY A 74 3.95 28.97 -4.26
CA GLY A 74 3.94 29.95 -5.34
C GLY A 74 4.91 29.60 -6.46
N ASN A 75 5.19 30.57 -7.33
CA ASN A 75 6.05 30.38 -8.49
C ASN A 75 7.51 30.62 -8.12
N ASP A 76 8.39 29.75 -8.59
CA ASP A 76 9.83 29.87 -8.40
C ASP A 76 10.41 30.85 -9.44
N THR A 77 10.59 32.10 -9.03
CA THR A 77 11.23 33.13 -9.86
C THR A 77 12.75 32.99 -9.94
N SER A 78 13.35 32.03 -9.22
CA SER A 78 14.80 31.80 -9.19
C SER A 78 15.28 30.70 -10.14
N SER A 79 14.34 29.96 -10.77
CA SER A 79 14.67 28.96 -11.78
C SER A 79 15.22 29.61 -13.06
N PRO A 80 16.44 29.26 -13.52
CA PRO A 80 17.00 29.76 -14.79
C PRO A 80 16.30 29.17 -16.02
N TYR A 81 15.37 28.24 -15.84
CA TYR A 81 14.56 27.68 -16.91
C TYR A 81 13.27 28.49 -17.09
N TRP A 82 12.98 28.87 -18.32
CA TRP A 82 11.77 29.58 -18.81
C TRP A 82 10.42 28.89 -18.52
N ARG A 83 10.42 27.77 -17.78
CA ARG A 83 9.19 27.14 -17.28
C ARG A 83 8.99 27.58 -15.84
N GLU A 84 7.83 28.16 -15.58
CA GLU A 84 7.37 28.50 -14.25
C GLU A 84 7.24 27.21 -13.41
N TRP A 85 8.24 26.95 -12.57
CA TRP A 85 8.20 25.83 -11.63
C TRP A 85 7.47 26.30 -10.39
N THR A 86 6.55 25.48 -9.88
CA THR A 86 5.94 25.76 -8.58
C THR A 86 6.93 25.42 -7.47
N LYS A 87 7.29 26.40 -6.64
CA LYS A 87 8.12 26.18 -5.45
C LYS A 87 7.34 25.28 -4.49
N ARG A 88 7.87 24.11 -4.15
CA ARG A 88 7.25 23.17 -3.21
C ARG A 88 8.09 23.03 -1.95
N GLU A 89 7.52 23.39 -0.82
CA GLU A 89 8.22 23.38 0.47
C GLU A 89 7.31 22.83 1.56
N ARG A 90 7.90 22.37 2.66
CA ARG A 90 7.11 22.07 3.86
C ARG A 90 6.70 23.39 4.50
N PRO A 91 5.45 23.53 4.97
CA PRO A 91 5.06 24.71 5.73
C PRO A 91 5.92 24.82 7.00
N GLU A 92 6.35 26.03 7.33
CA GLU A 92 7.19 26.32 8.49
C GLU A 92 6.45 26.12 9.82
N HIS A 93 5.15 26.45 9.83
CA HIS A 93 4.27 26.32 11.00
C HIS A 93 3.05 25.45 10.67
N PRO A 94 3.22 24.13 10.52
CA PRO A 94 2.11 23.21 10.28
C PRO A 94 1.20 23.15 11.51
N ILE A 95 -0.10 22.91 11.26
CA ILE A 95 -1.09 22.61 12.28
C ILE A 95 -1.48 21.15 12.11
N ASP A 96 -1.02 20.32 13.03
CA ASP A 96 -1.18 18.88 12.94
C ASP A 96 -2.62 18.41 13.19
N TYR A 97 -2.96 17.29 12.57
CA TYR A 97 -4.15 16.54 12.95
C TYR A 97 -3.93 15.85 14.29
N ARG A 98 -4.91 15.90 15.19
CA ARG A 98 -4.83 15.21 16.49
C ARG A 98 -4.68 13.69 16.35
N ASP A 99 -5.48 13.10 15.48
CA ASP A 99 -5.57 11.66 15.27
C ASP A 99 -6.29 11.35 13.95
N ILE A 100 -6.50 10.05 13.68
CA ILE A 100 -7.20 9.55 12.49
C ILE A 100 -8.68 9.98 12.48
N ALA A 101 -9.35 10.05 13.62
CA ALA A 101 -10.75 10.44 13.69
C ALA A 101 -10.89 11.91 13.29
N HIS A 102 -10.08 12.79 13.88
CA HIS A 102 -10.00 14.20 13.49
C HIS A 102 -9.66 14.36 12.00
N PHE A 103 -8.74 13.56 11.45
CA PHE A 103 -8.44 13.59 10.02
C PHE A 103 -9.67 13.28 9.15
N ARG A 104 -10.45 12.26 9.53
CA ARG A 104 -11.67 11.86 8.81
C ARG A 104 -12.79 12.88 8.96
N ASP A 105 -12.96 13.44 10.16
CA ASP A 105 -13.98 14.46 10.43
C ASP A 105 -13.76 15.71 9.57
N VAL A 106 -12.50 16.11 9.40
CA VAL A 106 -12.12 17.28 8.59
C VAL A 106 -12.13 16.97 7.09
N ASN A 107 -11.91 15.71 6.70
CA ASN A 107 -11.81 15.29 5.31
C ASN A 107 -12.73 14.07 5.03
N PRO A 108 -14.07 14.24 5.07
CA PRO A 108 -15.02 13.12 4.96
C PRO A 108 -14.92 12.36 3.63
N ASP A 109 -14.55 13.05 2.55
CA ASP A 109 -14.41 12.49 1.20
C ASP A 109 -12.95 12.22 0.80
N CYS A 110 -12.03 12.09 1.77
CA CYS A 110 -10.59 12.06 1.50
C CYS A 110 -10.15 10.93 0.56
N CYS A 111 -10.82 9.78 0.63
CA CYS A 111 -10.11 8.53 0.44
C CYS A 111 -10.73 7.70 -0.68
N LYS A 112 -10.04 7.63 -1.82
CA LYS A 112 -10.45 6.85 -3.00
C LYS A 112 -9.48 5.70 -3.25
N ILE A 113 -9.97 4.47 -3.14
CA ILE A 113 -9.22 3.28 -3.56
C ILE A 113 -9.12 3.27 -5.08
N LEU A 114 -7.91 3.07 -5.59
CA LEU A 114 -7.62 3.00 -7.01
C LEU A 114 -7.73 1.58 -7.55
N SER A 115 -8.17 1.47 -8.81
CA SER A 115 -8.14 0.21 -9.57
C SER A 115 -6.72 -0.14 -10.02
N TRP A 116 -6.48 -1.41 -10.34
CA TRP A 116 -5.18 -1.85 -10.87
C TRP A 116 -4.73 -1.06 -12.10
N LYS A 117 -5.66 -0.75 -13.03
CA LYS A 117 -5.38 0.07 -14.22
C LYS A 117 -4.82 1.46 -13.87
N GLN A 118 -5.19 2.03 -12.73
CA GLN A 118 -4.69 3.34 -12.28
C GLN A 118 -3.35 3.24 -11.53
N ILE A 119 -2.96 2.03 -11.15
CA ILE A 119 -1.73 1.75 -10.37
C ILE A 119 -0.62 1.20 -11.28
N SER A 120 -0.99 0.54 -12.38
CA SER A 120 -0.07 -0.13 -13.30
C SER A 120 0.98 0.79 -13.92
N ASP A 121 0.73 2.10 -13.97
CA ASP A 121 1.70 3.09 -14.46
C ASP A 121 2.91 3.27 -13.52
N TYR A 122 2.79 2.82 -12.26
CA TYR A 122 3.79 3.03 -11.21
C TYR A 122 4.19 1.75 -10.48
N ALA A 123 3.38 0.68 -10.56
CA ALA A 123 3.68 -0.61 -9.98
C ALA A 123 3.76 -1.69 -11.05
N SER A 124 4.85 -2.47 -11.03
CA SER A 124 5.06 -3.56 -11.97
C SER A 124 4.10 -4.73 -11.72
N LEU A 125 3.82 -5.52 -12.77
CA LEU A 125 3.10 -6.79 -12.63
C LEU A 125 3.80 -7.74 -11.64
N LYS A 126 5.14 -7.73 -11.61
CA LYS A 126 5.93 -8.48 -10.63
C LYS A 126 5.57 -8.07 -9.21
N SER A 127 5.55 -6.77 -8.91
CA SER A 127 5.14 -6.25 -7.60
C SER A 127 3.73 -6.67 -7.24
N ARG A 128 2.82 -6.77 -8.22
CA ARG A 128 1.46 -7.27 -7.98
C ARG A 128 1.43 -8.76 -7.63
N LEU A 129 2.15 -9.58 -8.39
CA LEU A 129 2.20 -11.03 -8.22
C LEU A 129 2.90 -11.48 -6.93
N THR A 130 3.80 -10.65 -6.39
CA THR A 130 4.47 -10.91 -5.11
C THR A 130 3.78 -10.23 -3.92
N GLY A 131 2.63 -9.59 -4.12
CA GLY A 131 1.90 -8.87 -3.05
C GLY A 131 2.50 -7.52 -2.63
N GLY A 132 3.50 -7.05 -3.38
CA GLY A 132 4.17 -5.74 -3.26
C GLY A 132 3.26 -4.54 -3.49
N ALA A 133 2.34 -4.63 -4.45
CA ALA A 133 1.43 -3.56 -4.84
C ALA A 133 -0.03 -4.06 -4.83
N GLY A 134 -0.55 -4.31 -3.63
CA GLY A 134 -1.88 -4.91 -3.40
C GLY A 134 -3.05 -3.96 -3.62
N SER A 135 -2.87 -2.68 -3.32
CA SER A 135 -3.82 -1.63 -3.65
C SER A 135 -3.16 -0.26 -3.55
N ALA A 136 -3.85 0.79 -3.97
CA ALA A 136 -3.43 2.15 -3.68
C ALA A 136 -4.64 2.99 -3.28
N VAL A 137 -4.41 3.98 -2.44
CA VAL A 137 -5.42 4.94 -1.99
C VAL A 137 -4.94 6.33 -2.34
N ASN A 138 -5.74 7.06 -3.12
CA ASN A 138 -5.59 8.50 -3.21
C ASN A 138 -6.23 9.11 -1.96
N VAL A 139 -5.44 9.84 -1.19
CA VAL A 139 -5.84 10.56 0.01
C VAL A 139 -5.79 12.06 -0.31
N THR A 140 -6.95 12.67 -0.46
CA THR A 140 -7.14 14.11 -0.65
C THR A 140 -7.44 14.73 0.70
N TYR A 141 -6.62 15.69 1.15
CA TYR A 141 -6.78 16.27 2.48
C TYR A 141 -6.25 17.71 2.55
N LYS A 142 -6.71 18.45 3.56
CA LYS A 142 -6.23 19.80 3.83
C LYS A 142 -4.91 19.76 4.61
N VAL A 143 -3.95 20.59 4.22
CA VAL A 143 -2.76 20.87 5.02
C VAL A 143 -3.02 22.21 5.68
N PHE A 144 -3.12 22.24 7.01
CA PHE A 144 -3.31 23.45 7.78
C PHE A 144 -1.94 23.98 8.21
N TYR A 145 -1.76 25.29 8.10
CA TYR A 145 -0.52 25.94 8.51
C TYR A 145 -0.80 27.40 8.87
N ARG A 146 0.18 28.05 9.49
CA ARG A 146 0.17 29.51 9.65
C ARG A 146 1.01 30.16 8.55
N ASP A 147 0.46 31.19 7.92
CA ASP A 147 1.18 31.98 6.93
C ASP A 147 2.22 32.91 7.59
N ALA A 148 2.94 33.68 6.77
CA ALA A 148 3.95 34.62 7.23
C ALA A 148 3.40 35.71 8.18
N ASP A 149 2.10 36.01 8.09
CA ASP A 149 1.40 36.96 8.98
C ASP A 149 0.81 36.28 10.22
N ASN A 150 1.19 35.02 10.49
CA ASN A 150 0.69 34.19 11.58
C ASN A 150 -0.82 33.88 11.51
N ARG A 151 -1.46 34.06 10.34
CA ARG A 151 -2.87 33.76 10.12
C ARG A 151 -3.07 32.30 9.70
N PRO A 152 -4.18 31.66 10.11
CA PRO A 152 -4.48 30.29 9.70
C PRO A 152 -4.77 30.23 8.19
N ALA A 153 -4.06 29.35 7.50
CA ALA A 153 -4.22 29.06 6.08
C ALA A 153 -4.35 27.55 5.86
N SER A 154 -4.84 27.16 4.68
CA SER A 154 -4.87 25.75 4.31
C SER A 154 -4.75 25.53 2.80
N GLN A 155 -4.15 24.41 2.41
CA GLN A 155 -4.11 23.96 1.01
C GLN A 155 -4.58 22.51 0.90
N THR A 156 -5.41 22.22 -0.09
CA THR A 156 -5.80 20.83 -0.39
C THR A 156 -4.73 20.16 -1.23
N VAL A 157 -4.25 19.00 -0.78
CA VAL A 157 -3.30 18.17 -1.50
C VAL A 157 -3.88 16.78 -1.72
N THR A 158 -3.37 16.06 -2.71
CA THR A 158 -3.70 14.65 -2.93
C THR A 158 -2.41 13.85 -2.93
N ASN A 159 -2.26 12.95 -1.96
CA ASN A 159 -1.16 12.00 -1.91
C ASN A 159 -1.68 10.61 -2.24
N ARG A 160 -0.93 9.87 -3.06
CA ARG A 160 -1.21 8.48 -3.35
C ARG A 160 -0.35 7.60 -2.45
N VAL A 161 -0.98 6.68 -1.73
CA VAL A 161 -0.29 5.70 -0.89
C VAL A 161 -0.54 4.32 -1.50
N VAL A 162 0.53 3.65 -1.92
CA VAL A 162 0.48 2.24 -2.34
C VAL A 162 0.61 1.36 -1.10
N ILE A 163 -0.13 0.26 -1.07
CA ILE A 163 -0.25 -0.62 0.09
C ILE A 163 0.01 -2.06 -0.35
N TYR A 164 0.91 -2.74 0.37
CA TYR A 164 1.13 -4.18 0.26
C TYR A 164 -0.14 -4.98 0.56
N ASN A 165 -0.22 -6.24 0.11
CA ASN A 165 -1.38 -7.10 0.40
C ASN A 165 -1.70 -7.21 1.91
N CYS A 166 -0.68 -7.11 2.76
CA CYS A 166 -0.79 -7.24 4.22
C CYS A 166 -0.84 -5.90 4.98
N GLY A 167 -1.00 -4.77 4.29
CA GLY A 167 -1.46 -3.54 4.95
C GLY A 167 -0.35 -2.62 5.44
N MET A 168 0.88 -2.87 4.96
CA MET A 168 1.99 -1.93 5.08
C MET A 168 1.99 -0.96 3.89
N PRO A 169 2.37 0.32 4.08
CA PRO A 169 2.67 1.21 2.97
C PRO A 169 3.89 0.70 2.17
N TRP A 170 3.86 0.87 0.84
CA TRP A 170 4.91 0.44 -0.09
C TRP A 170 6.18 1.29 0.01
#